data_AF-A0A2T2TT16-F1
#
_entry.id   AF-A0A2T2TT16-F1
#
_cell.length_a   1.000
_cell.length_b   1.000
_cell.length_c   1.000
_cell.angle_alpha   90.00
_cell.angle_beta   90.00
_cell.angle_gamma   90.00
#
_symmetry.space_group_name_H-M   'P 1'
#
loop_
_entity.id
_entity.type
_entity.pdbx_description
1 polymer ?
#
loop_
_entity_poly.entity_id
_entity_poly.type
_entity_poly.pdbx_seq_one_letter_code
_entity_poly.pdbx_strand_id
1 'polypeptide(L)'
;SSVSPGEQSDELYRPPEAASEGKSDMGATGEESEAETDRRPVWGLHDTYIVTPTDTGMMLVDQRAAHVRVLYEQNQRRLQQEQGTSQQLLFPHTVELSPTDADLLDDLLSDLRALGFEVETMSGRTVAVRGVPTDVPDGDEGGILEEILEQYKSEQDTVEDERRDQLARTMAQKSAVRRGQPLSESERRSLLDDLFECEMPYADPTGTPTLAKWSMEEIADRFGRQV
;
A
#
# COMPACT_ATOMS: atom_id res chain seq x y z
N SER A 1 18.70 -29.20 3.20
CA SER A 1 17.32 -29.03 2.75
C SER A 1 16.92 -27.61 3.09
N SER A 2 16.98 -26.71 2.10
CA SER A 2 16.75 -25.28 2.26
C SER A 2 15.26 -25.02 2.21
N VAL A 3 14.68 -24.73 3.36
CA VAL A 3 13.32 -24.20 3.51
C VAL A 3 13.31 -22.81 2.87
N SER A 4 12.29 -22.50 2.07
CA SER A 4 12.17 -21.21 1.38
C SER A 4 11.99 -20.08 2.43
N PRO A 5 12.51 -18.87 2.21
CA PRO A 5 12.36 -17.74 3.13
C PRO A 5 10.90 -17.45 3.57
N GLY A 6 9.91 -17.83 2.76
CA GLY A 6 8.47 -17.69 3.08
C GLY A 6 7.89 -18.80 3.97
N GLU A 7 8.52 -19.96 4.10
CA GLU A 7 8.00 -21.07 4.92
C GLU A 7 8.37 -20.92 6.41
N GLN A 8 9.38 -20.12 6.74
CA GLN A 8 9.74 -19.82 8.14
C GLN A 8 8.91 -18.65 8.72
N SER A 9 8.15 -17.93 7.88
CA SER A 9 7.43 -16.73 8.28
C SER A 9 5.97 -16.96 8.67
N ASP A 10 5.32 -17.99 8.13
CA ASP A 10 3.90 -18.29 8.39
C ASP A 10 3.66 -18.93 9.77
N GLU A 11 4.65 -19.64 10.33
CA GLU A 11 4.48 -20.35 11.61
C GLU A 11 4.47 -19.42 12.84
N LEU A 12 4.91 -18.16 12.68
CA LEU A 12 5.12 -17.20 13.76
C LEU A 12 4.08 -16.07 13.83
N TYR A 13 3.09 -16.06 12.93
CA TYR A 13 1.95 -15.16 13.01
C TYR A 13 0.64 -15.95 12.90
N ARG A 14 0.21 -16.52 14.02
CA ARG A 14 -1.17 -16.93 14.20
C ARG A 14 -1.91 -15.74 14.81
N PRO A 15 -2.89 -15.11 14.13
CA PRO A 15 -3.78 -14.18 14.79
C PRO A 15 -4.47 -14.89 15.97
N PRO A 16 -4.77 -14.20 17.09
CA PRO A 16 -5.41 -14.83 18.24
C PRO A 16 -6.73 -15.46 17.80
N GLU A 17 -6.89 -16.76 18.08
CA GLU A 17 -8.08 -17.52 17.70
C GLU A 17 -9.33 -16.86 18.32
N ALA A 18 -10.29 -16.49 17.46
CA ALA A 18 -11.59 -16.00 17.90
C ALA A 18 -12.28 -17.09 18.73
N ALA A 19 -12.32 -16.89 20.05
CA ALA A 19 -12.96 -17.81 20.98
C ALA A 19 -14.44 -17.98 20.61
N SER A 20 -14.84 -19.23 20.37
CA SER A 20 -16.21 -19.59 19.98
C SER A 20 -17.20 -19.37 21.14
N GLU A 21 -18.39 -18.91 20.78
CA GLU A 21 -19.51 -18.52 21.63
C GLU A 21 -19.97 -19.55 22.69
N GLY A 22 -20.43 -19.02 23.83
CA GLY A 22 -21.05 -19.78 24.92
C GLY A 22 -21.84 -18.95 25.93
N LYS A 23 -22.94 -18.31 25.47
CA LYS A 23 -24.19 -17.91 26.18
C LYS A 23 -24.17 -17.12 27.52
N SER A 24 -24.66 -15.88 27.40
CA SER A 24 -25.68 -15.16 28.20
C SER A 24 -25.59 -15.10 29.73
N ASP A 25 -25.36 -13.90 30.27
CA ASP A 25 -26.34 -13.22 31.14
C ASP A 25 -26.15 -11.69 31.14
N MET A 26 -27.26 -10.99 31.37
CA MET A 26 -27.47 -9.55 31.25
C MET A 26 -26.85 -8.77 32.43
N GLY A 27 -26.05 -7.74 32.15
CA GLY A 27 -25.61 -6.80 33.19
C GLY A 27 -24.65 -5.74 32.67
N ALA A 28 -25.20 -4.59 32.23
CA ALA A 28 -24.44 -3.40 31.90
C ALA A 28 -23.51 -3.00 33.06
N THR A 29 -22.22 -2.78 32.79
CA THR A 29 -21.48 -1.50 32.94
C THR A 29 -19.97 -1.77 32.68
N GLY A 30 -19.37 -1.13 31.66
CA GLY A 30 -17.91 -1.01 31.54
C GLY A 30 -17.19 -2.05 30.66
N GLU A 31 -17.40 -2.00 29.35
CA GLU A 31 -16.62 -2.76 28.35
C GLU A 31 -15.83 -1.80 27.44
N GLU A 32 -14.91 -1.02 28.00
CA GLU A 32 -14.01 -0.16 27.19
C GLU A 32 -12.51 -0.37 27.51
N SER A 33 -12.11 -1.38 28.30
CA SER A 33 -10.73 -1.38 28.85
C SER A 33 -9.96 -2.72 28.81
N GLU A 34 -10.39 -3.74 28.07
CA GLU A 34 -9.62 -5.00 27.95
C GLU A 34 -8.99 -5.23 26.56
N ALA A 35 -9.55 -4.67 25.49
CA ALA A 35 -9.00 -4.83 24.13
C ALA A 35 -7.82 -3.89 23.82
N GLU A 36 -7.64 -2.83 24.62
CA GLU A 36 -6.56 -1.84 24.41
C GLU A 36 -5.23 -2.27 25.03
N THR A 37 -5.25 -3.24 25.96
CA THR A 37 -4.11 -3.55 26.84
C THR A 37 -3.11 -4.56 26.24
N ASP A 38 -3.45 -5.23 25.13
CA ASP A 38 -2.59 -6.26 24.51
C ASP A 38 -2.11 -5.90 23.10
N ARG A 39 -2.09 -4.59 22.77
CA ARG A 39 -1.57 -4.14 21.47
C ARG A 39 -0.05 -3.96 21.55
N ARG A 40 0.68 -4.77 20.77
CA ARG A 40 2.13 -4.61 20.60
C ARG A 40 2.45 -3.16 20.22
N PRO A 41 3.50 -2.55 20.80
CA PRO A 41 3.87 -1.19 20.47
C PRO A 41 4.40 -1.10 19.04
N VAL A 42 4.09 0.01 18.36
CA VAL A 42 4.50 0.28 16.98
C VAL A 42 5.17 1.65 16.92
N TRP A 43 6.49 1.64 16.87
CA TRP A 43 7.31 2.85 16.89
C TRP A 43 7.73 3.26 15.48
N GLY A 44 7.79 4.56 15.24
CA GLY A 44 8.48 5.11 14.08
C GLY A 44 9.96 5.31 14.40
N LEU A 45 10.82 5.04 13.42
CA LEU A 45 12.26 5.28 13.48
C LEU A 45 12.66 6.16 12.29
N HIS A 46 13.02 7.42 12.59
CA HIS A 46 13.45 8.43 11.62
C HIS A 46 12.49 8.64 10.44
N ASP A 47 11.17 8.51 10.67
CA ASP A 47 10.12 8.66 9.64
C ASP A 47 10.39 7.85 8.36
N THR A 48 11.13 6.75 8.52
CA THR A 48 11.61 5.89 7.43
C THR A 48 11.28 4.43 7.72
N TYR A 49 11.42 4.02 8.98
CA TYR A 49 11.15 2.66 9.38
C TYR A 49 10.09 2.58 10.46
N ILE A 50 9.39 1.44 10.51
CA ILE A 50 8.51 1.04 11.59
C ILE A 50 9.20 -0.07 12.38
N VAL A 51 9.16 0.03 13.71
CA VAL A 51 9.75 -0.94 14.64
C VAL A 51 8.65 -1.51 15.52
N THR A 52 8.56 -2.82 15.61
CA THR A 52 7.59 -3.49 16.49
C THR A 52 8.18 -4.80 17.04
N PRO A 53 7.92 -5.17 18.31
CA PRO A 53 8.34 -6.45 18.85
C PRO A 53 7.54 -7.59 18.22
N THR A 54 8.14 -8.77 18.20
CA THR A 54 7.52 -10.05 17.83
C THR A 54 7.71 -11.04 18.97
N ASP A 55 7.04 -12.19 18.95
CA ASP A 55 7.19 -13.19 20.03
C ASP A 55 8.63 -13.71 20.18
N THR A 56 9.42 -13.66 19.09
CA THR A 56 10.78 -14.22 19.03
C THR A 56 11.87 -13.15 18.90
N GLY A 57 11.53 -11.86 18.94
CA GLY A 57 12.49 -10.76 18.72
C GLY A 57 11.83 -9.46 18.29
N MET A 58 12.32 -8.84 17.22
CA MET A 58 11.77 -7.59 16.67
C MET A 58 11.68 -7.62 15.14
N MET A 59 10.82 -6.76 14.63
CA MET A 59 10.66 -6.52 13.20
C MET A 59 10.93 -5.05 12.88
N LEU A 60 11.69 -4.83 11.81
CA LEU A 60 11.95 -3.54 11.20
C LEU A 60 11.30 -3.54 9.82
N VAL A 61 10.44 -2.57 9.54
CA VAL A 61 9.71 -2.45 8.27
C VAL A 61 10.10 -1.14 7.60
N ASP A 62 10.51 -1.18 6.33
CA ASP A 62 10.67 0.03 5.51
C ASP A 62 9.28 0.57 5.17
N GLN A 63 8.95 1.73 5.72
CA GLN A 63 7.63 2.34 5.62
C GLN A 63 7.21 2.58 4.17
N ARG A 64 8.13 3.05 3.32
CA ARG A 64 7.81 3.35 1.92
C ARG A 64 7.68 2.07 1.12
N ALA A 65 8.61 1.13 1.25
CA ALA A 65 8.55 -0.13 0.51
C ALA A 65 7.28 -0.92 0.87
N ALA A 66 6.93 -0.97 2.17
CA ALA A 66 5.68 -1.57 2.63
C ALA A 66 4.45 -0.90 2.00
N HIS A 67 4.39 0.44 1.99
CA HIS A 67 3.25 1.14 1.44
C HIS A 67 3.14 0.98 -0.09
N VAL A 68 4.27 0.95 -0.81
CA VAL A 68 4.28 0.64 -2.25
C VAL A 68 3.75 -0.78 -2.50
N ARG A 69 4.13 -1.78 -1.70
CA ARG A 69 3.60 -3.15 -1.80
C ARG A 69 2.08 -3.16 -1.61
N VAL A 70 1.58 -2.55 -0.54
CA VAL A 70 0.14 -2.48 -0.24
C VAL A 70 -0.63 -1.85 -1.40
N LEU A 71 -0.23 -0.65 -1.84
CA LEU A 71 -0.92 0.05 -2.91
C LEU A 71 -0.85 -0.70 -4.25
N TYR A 72 0.26 -1.36 -4.54
CA TYR A 72 0.40 -2.13 -5.77
C TYR A 72 -0.62 -3.27 -5.82
N GLU A 73 -0.73 -4.09 -4.78
CA GLU A 73 -1.69 -5.19 -4.77
C GLU A 73 -3.13 -4.69 -4.75
N GLN A 74 -3.42 -3.60 -4.05
CA GLN A 74 -4.73 -2.95 -4.12
C GLN A 74 -5.05 -2.49 -5.54
N ASN A 75 -4.11 -1.84 -6.24
CA ASN A 75 -4.28 -1.36 -7.61
C ASN A 75 -4.43 -2.50 -8.61
N GLN A 76 -3.69 -3.61 -8.44
CA GLN A 76 -3.89 -4.82 -9.23
C GLN A 76 -5.32 -5.38 -9.07
N ARG A 77 -5.81 -5.48 -7.83
CA ARG A 77 -7.18 -5.94 -7.56
C ARG A 77 -8.21 -5.00 -8.20
N ARG A 78 -8.03 -3.68 -8.10
CA ARG A 78 -8.89 -2.65 -8.71
C ARG A 78 -8.95 -2.79 -10.24
N LEU A 79 -7.79 -2.96 -10.89
CA LEU A 79 -7.70 -3.17 -12.35
C LEU A 79 -8.36 -4.47 -12.79
N GLN A 80 -8.17 -5.57 -12.05
CA GLN A 80 -8.77 -6.87 -12.36
C GLN A 80 -10.30 -6.88 -12.18
N GLN A 81 -10.81 -6.16 -11.18
CA GLN A 81 -12.23 -6.10 -10.86
C GLN A 81 -12.97 -4.97 -11.58
N GLU A 82 -12.23 -4.07 -12.24
CA GLU A 82 -12.73 -2.85 -12.88
C GLU A 82 -13.54 -1.96 -11.91
N GLN A 83 -13.15 -1.95 -10.64
CA GLN A 83 -13.89 -1.31 -9.53
C GLN A 83 -13.00 -0.39 -8.71
N GLY A 84 -12.72 0.79 -9.25
CA GLY A 84 -12.03 1.88 -8.55
C GLY A 84 -13.02 2.75 -7.78
N THR A 85 -12.70 3.05 -6.52
CA THR A 85 -13.43 4.07 -5.76
C THR A 85 -12.76 5.42 -5.98
N SER A 86 -13.56 6.45 -6.27
CA SER A 86 -13.06 7.81 -6.50
C SER A 86 -13.49 8.76 -5.39
N GLN A 87 -12.58 9.64 -5.00
CA GLN A 87 -12.82 10.82 -4.20
C GLN A 87 -12.93 12.04 -5.14
N GLN A 88 -14.08 12.71 -5.10
CA GLN A 88 -14.31 13.93 -5.87
C GLN A 88 -13.43 15.08 -5.37
N LEU A 89 -12.79 15.76 -6.31
CA LEU A 89 -12.04 16.99 -6.06
C LEU A 89 -13.02 18.15 -5.87
N LEU A 90 -12.73 19.02 -4.90
CA LEU A 90 -13.49 20.25 -4.71
C LEU A 90 -13.42 21.17 -5.93
N PHE A 91 -12.28 21.18 -6.60
CA PHE A 91 -12.04 21.90 -7.84
C PHE A 91 -11.42 20.95 -8.86
N PRO A 92 -12.01 20.79 -10.05
CA PRO A 92 -11.40 19.99 -11.10
C PRO A 92 -9.99 20.49 -11.45
N HIS A 93 -9.03 19.57 -11.53
CA HIS A 93 -7.69 19.88 -11.97
C HIS A 93 -7.59 19.75 -13.49
N THR A 94 -7.17 20.81 -14.17
CA THR A 94 -7.11 20.84 -15.64
C THR A 94 -5.68 20.57 -16.11
N VAL A 95 -5.50 19.60 -17.01
CA VAL A 95 -4.20 19.22 -17.59
C VAL A 95 -4.24 19.44 -19.10
N GLU A 96 -3.21 20.11 -19.64
CA GLU A 96 -3.02 20.23 -21.09
C GLU A 96 -2.13 19.09 -21.59
N LEU A 97 -2.72 18.18 -22.37
CA LEU A 97 -2.05 17.00 -22.90
C LEU A 97 -1.28 17.32 -24.18
N SER A 98 -0.17 16.63 -24.43
CA SER A 98 0.46 16.65 -25.76
C SER A 98 -0.46 15.98 -26.79
N PRO A 99 -0.26 16.19 -28.12
CA PRO A 99 -1.07 15.51 -29.13
C PRO A 99 -1.04 13.99 -28.99
N THR A 100 0.14 13.44 -28.69
CA THR A 100 0.32 12.00 -28.49
C THR A 100 -0.43 11.51 -27.25
N ASP A 101 -0.41 12.26 -26.14
CA ASP A 101 -1.06 11.79 -24.91
C ASP A 101 -2.59 11.89 -25.02
N ALA A 102 -3.09 12.88 -25.79
CA ALA A 102 -4.51 12.98 -26.11
C ALA A 102 -4.99 11.78 -26.94
N ASP A 103 -4.18 11.31 -27.89
CA ASP A 103 -4.50 10.12 -28.70
C ASP A 103 -4.52 8.84 -27.85
N LEU A 104 -3.67 8.73 -26.82
CA LEU A 104 -3.57 7.56 -25.94
C LEU A 104 -4.61 7.54 -24.82
N LEU A 105 -5.17 8.70 -24.49
CA LEU A 105 -6.08 8.83 -23.36
C LEU A 105 -7.29 7.91 -23.51
N ASP A 106 -7.88 7.84 -24.70
CA ASP A 106 -9.11 7.08 -24.94
C ASP A 106 -8.95 5.58 -24.60
N ASP A 107 -7.79 4.99 -24.93
CA ASP A 107 -7.47 3.60 -24.62
C ASP A 107 -7.24 3.39 -23.12
N LEU A 108 -6.70 4.41 -22.44
CA LEU A 108 -6.34 4.39 -21.02
C LEU A 108 -7.53 4.75 -20.11
N LEU A 109 -8.59 5.40 -20.61
CA LEU A 109 -9.74 5.85 -19.80
C LEU A 109 -10.41 4.71 -19.03
N SER A 110 -10.43 3.50 -19.57
CA SER A 110 -10.98 2.32 -18.90
C SER A 110 -10.15 1.95 -17.66
N ASP A 111 -8.83 1.81 -17.83
CA ASP A 111 -7.88 1.49 -16.77
C ASP A 111 -7.81 2.62 -15.72
N LEU A 112 -7.87 3.89 -16.13
CA LEU A 112 -7.94 5.05 -15.22
C LEU A 112 -9.18 5.00 -14.33
N ARG A 113 -10.36 4.72 -14.90
CA ARG A 113 -11.60 4.56 -14.12
C ARG A 113 -11.52 3.36 -13.18
N ALA A 114 -10.95 2.25 -13.65
CA ALA A 114 -10.73 1.07 -12.81
C ALA A 114 -9.79 1.37 -11.63
N LEU A 115 -8.79 2.24 -11.82
CA LEU A 115 -7.94 2.71 -10.72
C LEU A 115 -8.65 3.69 -9.78
N GLY A 116 -9.73 4.36 -10.23
CA GLY A 116 -10.54 5.30 -9.46
C GLY A 116 -10.37 6.77 -9.88
N PHE A 117 -9.73 7.02 -11.03
CA PHE A 117 -9.70 8.36 -11.63
C PHE A 117 -10.98 8.66 -12.39
N GLU A 118 -11.46 9.89 -12.23
CA GLU A 118 -12.53 10.45 -13.04
C GLU A 118 -11.96 11.56 -13.93
N VAL A 119 -11.68 11.19 -15.18
CA VAL A 119 -11.12 12.11 -16.19
C VAL A 119 -12.19 12.42 -17.24
N GLU A 120 -12.40 13.71 -17.50
CA GLU A 120 -13.29 14.22 -18.54
C GLU A 120 -12.50 14.99 -19.60
N THR A 121 -12.67 14.60 -20.87
CA THR A 121 -12.12 15.32 -22.01
C THR A 121 -12.84 16.65 -22.21
N MET A 122 -12.09 17.75 -22.27
CA MET A 122 -12.59 19.08 -22.61
C MET A 122 -12.32 19.38 -24.09
N SER A 123 -12.57 20.62 -24.53
CA SER A 123 -12.26 21.04 -25.89
C SER A 123 -10.76 21.06 -26.17
N GLY A 124 -10.35 20.56 -27.32
CA GLY A 124 -8.95 20.55 -27.75
C GLY A 124 -8.19 19.35 -27.17
N ARG A 125 -7.06 19.61 -26.51
CA ARG A 125 -6.19 18.58 -25.86
C ARG A 125 -6.18 18.76 -24.34
N THR A 126 -7.27 19.28 -23.81
CA THR A 126 -7.37 19.61 -22.40
C THR A 126 -8.27 18.60 -21.72
N VAL A 127 -7.87 18.12 -20.56
CA VAL A 127 -8.66 17.20 -19.73
C VAL A 127 -8.87 17.78 -18.34
N ALA A 128 -9.99 17.44 -17.72
CA ALA A 128 -10.29 17.76 -16.34
C ALA A 128 -10.30 16.47 -15.52
N VAL A 129 -9.41 16.38 -14.53
CA VAL A 129 -9.49 15.40 -13.45
C VAL A 129 -10.50 15.93 -12.44
N ARG A 130 -11.59 15.18 -12.24
CA ARG A 130 -12.66 15.52 -11.30
C ARG A 130 -12.63 14.69 -10.04
N GLY A 131 -12.02 13.51 -10.10
CA GLY A 131 -11.89 12.61 -8.97
C GLY A 131 -10.65 11.76 -9.10
N VAL A 132 -10.10 11.38 -7.96
CA VAL A 132 -8.91 10.54 -7.84
C VAL A 132 -9.12 9.47 -6.78
N PRO A 133 -8.36 8.37 -6.80
CA PRO A 133 -8.38 7.38 -5.73
C PRO A 133 -7.98 8.00 -4.39
N THR A 134 -8.48 7.47 -3.29
CA THR A 134 -8.22 8.01 -1.93
C THR A 134 -6.75 7.94 -1.50
N ASP A 135 -5.96 7.11 -2.17
CA ASP A 135 -4.51 6.99 -1.95
C ASP A 135 -3.69 8.05 -2.69
N VAL A 136 -4.30 8.85 -3.58
CA VAL A 136 -3.60 9.97 -4.23
C VAL A 136 -3.41 11.12 -3.24
N PRO A 137 -2.16 11.60 -3.02
CA PRO A 137 -1.93 12.77 -2.20
C PRO A 137 -2.52 14.04 -2.84
N ASP A 138 -3.12 14.89 -2.01
CA ASP A 138 -3.66 16.18 -2.43
C ASP A 138 -2.61 17.00 -3.21
N GLY A 139 -3.01 17.49 -4.40
CA GLY A 139 -2.19 18.32 -5.26
C GLY A 139 -1.22 17.56 -6.18
N ASP A 140 -1.19 16.22 -6.14
CA ASP A 140 -0.37 15.38 -7.03
C ASP A 140 -1.20 14.78 -8.20
N GLU A 141 -2.48 15.14 -8.33
CA GLU A 141 -3.43 14.49 -9.25
C GLU A 141 -3.00 14.62 -10.71
N GLY A 142 -2.57 15.83 -11.11
CA GLY A 142 -2.07 16.10 -12.45
C GLY A 142 -0.73 15.42 -12.72
N GLY A 143 0.19 15.46 -11.77
CA GLY A 143 1.51 14.84 -11.89
C GLY A 143 1.45 13.31 -12.01
N ILE A 144 0.52 12.68 -11.29
CA ILE A 144 0.28 11.24 -11.41
C ILE A 144 -0.32 10.90 -12.78
N LEU A 145 -1.30 11.67 -13.26
CA LEU A 145 -1.88 11.45 -14.59
C LEU A 145 -0.84 11.58 -15.69
N GLU A 146 0.01 12.60 -15.64
CA GLU A 146 1.09 12.82 -16.60
C GLU A 146 2.09 11.65 -16.60
N GLU A 147 2.51 11.17 -15.42
CA GLU A 147 3.41 10.01 -15.35
C GLU A 147 2.74 8.75 -15.90
N ILE A 148 1.48 8.50 -15.58
CA ILE A 148 0.73 7.36 -16.11
C ILE A 148 0.73 7.38 -17.64
N LEU A 149 0.46 8.54 -18.25
CA LEU A 149 0.47 8.70 -19.70
C LEU A 149 1.86 8.46 -20.30
N GLU A 150 2.92 8.98 -19.67
CA GLU A 150 4.29 8.78 -20.14
C GLU A 150 4.71 7.30 -20.06
N GLN A 151 4.37 6.60 -18.97
CA GLN A 151 4.66 5.17 -18.82
C GLN A 151 3.88 4.34 -19.85
N TYR A 152 2.59 4.63 -20.02
CA TYR A 152 1.74 3.95 -21.00
C TYR A 152 2.28 4.11 -22.43
N LYS A 153 2.77 5.31 -22.77
CA LYS A 153 3.38 5.61 -24.06
C LYS A 153 4.66 4.79 -24.31
N SER A 154 5.45 4.52 -23.28
CA SER A 154 6.67 3.72 -23.41
C SER A 154 6.41 2.23 -23.64
N GLU A 155 5.20 1.76 -23.34
CA GLU A 155 4.82 0.33 -23.34
C GLU A 155 3.69 -0.01 -24.34
N GLN A 156 3.46 0.82 -25.37
CA GLN A 156 2.35 0.59 -26.32
C GLN A 156 2.38 -0.77 -27.03
N ASP A 157 3.57 -1.36 -27.19
CA ASP A 157 3.76 -2.64 -27.88
C ASP A 157 3.70 -3.86 -26.93
N THR A 158 3.46 -3.67 -25.62
CA THR A 158 3.39 -4.76 -24.64
C THR A 158 1.99 -5.40 -24.58
N VAL A 159 1.90 -6.58 -23.98
CA VAL A 159 0.60 -7.25 -23.78
C VAL A 159 -0.20 -6.52 -22.70
N GLU A 160 -1.52 -6.48 -22.82
CA GLU A 160 -2.43 -5.76 -21.91
C GLU A 160 -2.18 -6.04 -20.43
N ASP A 161 -1.92 -7.31 -20.07
CA ASP A 161 -1.64 -7.71 -18.68
C ASP A 161 -0.34 -7.07 -18.14
N GLU A 162 0.71 -7.01 -18.97
CA GLU A 162 2.00 -6.39 -18.60
C GLU A 162 1.84 -4.88 -18.42
N ARG A 163 1.07 -4.25 -19.31
CA ARG A 163 0.75 -2.83 -19.25
C ARG A 163 -0.05 -2.49 -17.99
N ARG A 164 -1.06 -3.29 -17.63
CA ARG A 164 -1.83 -3.12 -16.40
C ARG A 164 -0.97 -3.32 -15.15
N ASP A 165 -0.07 -4.29 -15.17
CA ASP A 165 0.89 -4.48 -14.09
C ASP A 165 1.77 -3.23 -13.91
N GLN A 166 2.29 -2.66 -14.99
CA GLN A 166 3.07 -1.43 -14.93
C GLN A 166 2.25 -0.24 -14.43
N LEU A 167 1.00 -0.08 -14.87
CA LEU A 167 0.10 0.95 -14.36
C LEU A 167 -0.08 0.85 -12.85
N ALA A 168 -0.30 -0.35 -12.32
CA ALA A 168 -0.39 -0.58 -10.88
C ALA A 168 0.90 -0.20 -10.14
N ARG A 169 2.08 -0.51 -10.72
CA ARG A 169 3.39 -0.14 -10.14
C ARG A 169 3.58 1.37 -10.10
N THR A 170 3.33 2.06 -11.22
CA THR A 170 3.48 3.51 -11.33
C THR A 170 2.57 4.22 -10.33
N MET A 171 1.30 3.83 -10.28
CA MET A 171 0.34 4.37 -9.33
C MET A 171 0.81 4.19 -7.88
N ALA A 172 1.20 2.96 -7.52
CA ALA A 172 1.66 2.66 -6.16
C ALA A 172 2.90 3.47 -5.76
N GLN A 173 3.87 3.64 -6.67
CA GLN A 173 5.10 4.40 -6.38
C GLN A 173 4.85 5.89 -6.17
N LYS A 174 3.89 6.47 -6.90
CA LYS A 174 3.56 7.89 -6.81
C LYS A 174 2.64 8.21 -5.64
N SER A 175 1.67 7.33 -5.36
CA SER A 175 0.76 7.47 -4.22
C SER A 175 1.42 7.14 -2.88
N ALA A 176 2.46 6.29 -2.86
CA ALA A 176 3.10 5.90 -1.61
C ALA A 176 3.77 7.05 -0.86
N VAL A 177 3.68 6.96 0.47
CA VAL A 177 4.32 7.85 1.45
C VAL A 177 5.74 8.22 1.04
N ARG A 178 6.03 9.52 1.08
CA ARG A 178 7.33 10.06 0.70
C ARG A 178 8.37 9.64 1.75
N ARG A 179 9.64 9.51 1.34
CA ARG A 179 10.73 9.22 2.29
C ARG A 179 10.80 10.34 3.33
N GLY A 180 10.80 9.98 4.62
CA GLY A 180 10.81 10.95 5.72
C GLY A 180 9.45 11.57 6.02
N GLN A 181 8.35 11.09 5.39
CA GLN A 181 7.01 11.52 5.76
C GLN A 181 6.61 10.88 7.09
N PRO A 182 6.30 11.68 8.13
CA PRO A 182 5.89 11.14 9.42
C PRO A 182 4.52 10.47 9.30
N LEU A 183 4.36 9.35 10.00
CA LEU A 183 3.08 8.68 10.21
C LEU A 183 2.73 8.71 11.69
N SER A 184 1.44 8.86 11.99
CA SER A 184 0.88 8.61 13.31
C SER A 184 1.00 7.13 13.68
N GLU A 185 0.81 6.83 14.97
CA GLU A 185 0.86 5.44 15.45
C GLU A 185 -0.27 4.58 14.87
N SER A 186 -1.45 5.17 14.65
CA SER A 186 -2.57 4.51 13.97
C SER A 186 -2.24 4.22 12.51
N GLU A 187 -1.68 5.18 11.77
CA GLU A 187 -1.30 4.98 10.36
C GLU A 187 -0.21 3.91 10.21
N ARG A 188 0.78 3.89 11.10
CA ARG A 188 1.80 2.82 11.10
C ARG A 188 1.18 1.45 11.35
N ARG A 189 0.21 1.34 12.26
CA ARG A 189 -0.49 0.07 12.52
C ARG A 189 -1.29 -0.38 11.32
N SER A 190 -2.13 0.50 10.78
CA SER A 190 -2.90 0.21 9.57
C SER A 190 -2.00 -0.24 8.43
N LEU A 191 -0.87 0.43 8.22
CA LEU A 191 0.10 0.00 7.20
C LEU A 191 0.68 -1.40 7.48
N LEU A 192 0.95 -1.76 8.73
CA LEU A 192 1.41 -3.10 9.07
C LEU A 192 0.31 -4.14 8.81
N ASP A 193 -0.92 -3.86 9.24
CA ASP A 193 -2.06 -4.75 9.05
C ASP A 193 -2.30 -4.99 7.54
N ASP A 194 -2.39 -3.91 6.76
CA ASP A 194 -2.54 -3.95 5.30
C ASP A 194 -1.36 -4.69 4.62
N LEU A 195 -0.13 -4.50 5.11
CA LEU A 195 1.05 -5.19 4.56
C LEU A 195 0.92 -6.70 4.76
N PHE A 196 0.48 -7.18 5.92
CA PHE A 196 0.32 -8.61 6.17
C PHE A 196 -0.91 -9.24 5.51
N GLU A 197 -1.85 -8.43 5.03
CA GLU A 197 -2.94 -8.87 4.14
C GLU A 197 -2.51 -9.00 2.67
N CYS A 198 -1.31 -8.54 2.31
CA CYS A 198 -0.76 -8.72 0.97
C CYS A 198 -0.35 -10.17 0.72
N GLU A 199 -0.45 -10.62 -0.54
CA GLU A 199 0.03 -11.93 -0.98
C GLU A 199 1.56 -12.02 -0.89
N MET A 200 2.27 -10.92 -1.16
CA MET A 200 3.74 -10.86 -1.13
C MET A 200 4.24 -9.77 -0.17
N PRO A 201 4.11 -9.95 1.16
CA PRO A 201 4.38 -8.91 2.15
C PRO A 201 5.87 -8.61 2.34
N TYR A 202 6.79 -9.38 1.73
CA TYR A 202 8.24 -9.37 2.01
C TYR A 202 9.10 -8.55 1.03
N ALA A 203 8.54 -8.15 -0.12
CA ALA A 203 9.26 -7.37 -1.12
C ALA A 203 8.28 -6.44 -1.85
N ASP A 204 8.70 -5.23 -2.20
CA ASP A 204 7.93 -4.36 -3.09
C ASP A 204 7.94 -4.91 -4.54
N PRO A 205 7.19 -4.32 -5.49
CA PRO A 205 7.13 -4.80 -6.88
C PRO A 205 8.46 -4.71 -7.64
N THR A 206 9.44 -3.97 -7.10
CA THR A 206 10.79 -3.85 -7.67
C THR A 206 11.78 -4.84 -7.03
N GLY A 207 11.36 -5.57 -6.01
CA GLY A 207 12.17 -6.54 -5.26
C GLY A 207 12.86 -5.96 -4.02
N THR A 208 12.59 -4.71 -3.65
CA THR A 208 13.15 -4.12 -2.42
C THR A 208 12.50 -4.77 -1.20
N PRO A 209 13.26 -5.32 -0.23
CA PRO A 209 12.68 -5.90 0.97
C PRO A 209 11.83 -4.88 1.75
N THR A 210 10.62 -5.28 2.13
CA THR A 210 9.70 -4.45 2.93
C THR A 210 9.98 -4.58 4.41
N LEU A 211 10.47 -5.73 4.87
CA LEU A 211 10.70 -6.02 6.29
C LEU A 211 11.95 -6.86 6.52
N ALA A 212 12.53 -6.70 7.70
CA ALA A 212 13.60 -7.51 8.26
C ALA A 212 13.23 -7.91 9.69
N LYS A 213 13.52 -9.15 10.05
CA LYS A 213 13.31 -9.68 11.41
C LYS A 213 14.67 -9.90 12.07
N TRP A 214 14.75 -9.62 13.37
CA TRP A 214 15.89 -9.98 14.20
C TRP A 214 15.39 -10.76 15.42
N SER A 215 15.92 -11.96 15.58
CA SER A 215 15.66 -12.81 16.74
C SER A 215 16.30 -12.23 18.02
N MET A 216 15.80 -12.64 19.18
CA MET A 216 16.42 -12.28 20.45
C MET A 216 17.87 -12.75 20.57
N GLU A 217 18.22 -13.89 19.96
CA GLU A 217 19.59 -14.41 19.89
C GLU A 217 20.50 -13.45 19.09
N GLU A 218 20.11 -13.07 17.86
CA GLU A 218 20.87 -12.11 17.05
C GLU A 218 21.03 -10.75 17.72
N ILE A 219 20.00 -10.30 18.44
CA ILE A 219 20.06 -9.05 19.21
C ILE A 219 21.08 -9.19 20.34
N ALA A 220 21.04 -10.27 21.10
CA ALA A 220 21.93 -10.48 22.24
C ALA A 220 23.39 -10.69 21.84
N ASP A 221 23.62 -11.37 20.72
CA ASP A 221 24.95 -11.56 20.12
C ASP A 221 25.62 -10.22 19.81
N ARG A 222 24.86 -9.23 19.34
CA ARG A 222 25.37 -7.86 19.11
C ARG A 222 25.84 -7.16 20.39
N PHE A 223 25.42 -7.64 21.56
CA PHE A 223 25.90 -7.18 22.87
C PHE A 223 26.89 -8.16 23.52
N GLY A 224 27.34 -9.21 22.82
CA GLY A 224 28.23 -10.24 23.35
C GLY A 224 27.59 -11.10 24.46
N ARG A 225 26.26 -11.25 24.43
CA ARG A 225 25.50 -12.08 25.37
C ARG A 225 25.05 -13.35 24.64
N GLN A 226 25.27 -14.51 25.25
CA GLN A 226 24.65 -15.78 24.82
C GLN A 226 23.26 -15.88 25.48
N VAL A 227 22.22 -16.12 24.68
CA VAL A 227 20.84 -16.34 25.14
C VAL A 227 20.55 -17.82 25.26
#